data_AF-A0A7V3WIE8-F1
#
_entry.id   AF-A0A7V3WIE8-F1
#
_cell.length_a   1.000
_cell.length_b   1.000
_cell.length_c   1.000
_cell.angle_alpha   90.00
_cell.angle_beta   90.00
_cell.angle_gamma   90.00
#
_symmetry.space_group_name_H-M   'P 1'
#
loop_
_entity.id
_entity.type
_entity.pdbx_description
1 polymer ?
#
loop_
_entity_poly.entity_id
_entity_poly.type
_entity_poly.pdbx_seq_one_letter_code
_entity_poly.pdbx_strand_id
1 'polypeptide(L)'
;MNLKSLMCYLFMMEDRLLNIFLNVRESFSEIKDIVSLIKPYFELICFSTAWALRIEEFERILGFKPEYVYKSLSEKYAISVQYRVDDVLTTGMVAHEFAKILARENDIFDNSLIDKICVEKGFGEELLYALEDDAISDVLERDLIERLDIDERITNLKKLLGHV
;
A
#
# COMPACT_ATOMS: atom_id res chain seq x y z
N MET A 1 -28.25 6.13 6.68
CA MET A 1 -27.87 5.13 5.67
C MET A 1 -28.33 3.76 6.17
N ASN A 2 -29.02 2.94 5.36
CA ASN A 2 -29.47 1.60 5.79
C ASN A 2 -28.37 0.54 5.56
N LEU A 3 -28.47 -0.61 6.24
CA LEU A 3 -27.45 -1.67 6.19
C LEU A 3 -27.16 -2.15 4.77
N LYS A 4 -28.21 -2.26 3.93
CA LYS A 4 -28.07 -2.67 2.52
C LYS A 4 -27.27 -1.66 1.70
N SER A 5 -27.51 -0.37 1.91
CA SER A 5 -26.78 0.71 1.24
C SER A 5 -25.33 0.81 1.69
N LEU A 6 -25.04 0.54 2.97
CA LEU A 6 -23.68 0.47 3.48
C LEU A 6 -22.92 -0.73 2.89
N MET A 7 -23.56 -1.91 2.82
CA MET A 7 -22.95 -3.09 2.21
C MET A 7 -22.66 -2.91 0.72
N CYS A 8 -23.58 -2.29 -0.03
CA CYS A 8 -23.33 -1.97 -1.45
C CYS A 8 -22.16 -0.98 -1.61
N TYR A 9 -22.06 0.02 -0.73
CA TYR A 9 -20.95 0.98 -0.75
C TYR A 9 -19.61 0.30 -0.45
N LEU A 10 -19.55 -0.55 0.59
CA LEU A 10 -18.36 -1.32 0.94
C LEU A 10 -17.94 -2.26 -0.20
N PHE A 11 -18.89 -2.95 -0.82
CA PHE A 11 -18.62 -3.84 -1.96
C PHE A 11 -18.03 -3.06 -3.16
N MET A 12 -18.60 -1.89 -3.47
CA MET A 12 -18.07 -1.04 -4.53
C MET A 12 -16.65 -0.53 -4.26
N MET A 13 -16.30 -0.30 -2.98
CA MET A 13 -14.94 0.08 -2.60
C MET A 13 -13.97 -1.10 -2.73
N GLU A 14 -14.38 -2.31 -2.35
CA GLU A 14 -13.57 -3.53 -2.52
C GLU A 14 -13.29 -3.80 -4.01
N ASP A 15 -14.29 -3.66 -4.88
CA ASP A 15 -14.12 -3.82 -6.33
C ASP A 15 -13.14 -2.78 -6.91
N ARG A 16 -13.24 -1.53 -6.48
CA ARG A 16 -12.31 -0.47 -6.92
C ARG A 16 -10.89 -0.71 -6.43
N LEU A 17 -10.74 -1.04 -5.16
CA LEU A 17 -9.45 -1.39 -4.59
C LEU A 17 -8.83 -2.59 -5.30
N LEU A 18 -9.63 -3.62 -5.59
CA LEU A 18 -9.19 -4.78 -6.35
C LEU A 18 -8.68 -4.38 -7.74
N ASN A 19 -9.40 -3.52 -8.45
CA ASN A 19 -8.97 -3.06 -9.78
C ASN A 19 -7.65 -2.28 -9.71
N ILE A 20 -7.49 -1.36 -8.75
CA ILE A 20 -6.22 -0.65 -8.52
C ILE A 20 -5.10 -1.65 -8.23
N PHE A 21 -5.34 -2.58 -7.31
CA PHE A 21 -4.37 -3.61 -6.95
C PHE A 21 -3.92 -4.44 -8.13
N LEU A 22 -4.86 -4.93 -8.95
CA LEU A 22 -4.53 -5.75 -10.13
C LEU A 22 -3.77 -4.94 -11.19
N ASN A 23 -4.08 -3.67 -11.39
CA ASN A 23 -3.36 -2.80 -12.31
C ASN A 23 -1.92 -2.56 -11.85
N VAL A 24 -1.72 -2.21 -10.58
CA VAL A 24 -0.39 -2.04 -9.99
C VAL A 24 0.41 -3.33 -10.07
N ARG A 25 -0.21 -4.45 -9.68
CA ARG A 25 0.39 -5.79 -9.67
C ARG A 25 1.10 -6.14 -10.98
N GLU A 26 0.53 -5.81 -12.13
CA GLU A 26 1.13 -6.18 -13.42
C GLU A 26 2.47 -5.48 -13.70
N SER A 27 2.74 -4.35 -13.04
CA SER A 27 4.03 -3.66 -13.13
C SER A 27 5.12 -4.30 -12.25
N PHE A 28 4.73 -5.12 -11.27
CA PHE A 28 5.61 -5.84 -10.35
C PHE A 28 5.71 -7.33 -10.70
N SER A 29 6.03 -7.62 -11.96
CA SER A 29 6.09 -8.98 -12.53
C SER A 29 6.92 -9.99 -11.74
N GLU A 30 7.94 -9.52 -11.03
CA GLU A 30 8.90 -10.29 -10.24
C GLU A 30 8.27 -10.93 -9.00
N ILE A 31 7.21 -10.30 -8.47
CA ILE A 31 6.57 -10.71 -7.21
C ILE A 31 5.05 -10.88 -7.35
N LYS A 32 4.47 -10.66 -8.52
CA LYS A 32 3.01 -10.65 -8.69
C LYS A 32 2.30 -11.94 -8.27
N ASP A 33 2.97 -13.08 -8.36
CA ASP A 33 2.39 -14.39 -8.03
C ASP A 33 2.52 -14.76 -6.54
N ILE A 34 3.18 -13.92 -5.75
CA ILE A 34 3.41 -14.13 -4.32
C ILE A 34 2.70 -13.11 -3.41
N VAL A 35 2.01 -12.12 -3.99
CA VAL A 35 1.32 -11.04 -3.26
C VAL A 35 -0.19 -11.15 -3.40
N SER A 36 -0.88 -11.31 -2.27
CA SER A 36 -2.34 -11.29 -2.15
C SER A 36 -2.87 -9.91 -1.72
N LEU A 37 -4.16 -9.64 -1.95
CA LEU A 37 -4.87 -8.50 -1.36
C LEU A 37 -5.87 -9.02 -0.31
N ILE A 38 -5.75 -8.55 0.92
CA ILE A 38 -6.69 -8.87 1.99
C ILE A 38 -7.63 -7.69 2.25
N LYS A 39 -8.73 -7.96 2.94
CA LYS A 39 -9.67 -6.91 3.34
C LYS A 39 -8.97 -5.83 4.18
N PRO A 40 -9.40 -4.57 4.08
CA PRO A 40 -8.94 -3.55 5.00
C PRO A 40 -9.44 -3.86 6.42
N TYR A 41 -8.51 -3.96 7.36
CA TYR A 41 -8.83 -4.19 8.77
C TYR A 41 -8.68 -2.90 9.57
N PHE A 42 -9.72 -2.51 10.29
CA PHE A 42 -9.72 -1.26 11.06
C PHE A 42 -8.65 -1.25 12.15
N GLU A 43 -8.33 -2.42 12.68
CA GLU A 43 -7.25 -2.69 13.64
C GLU A 43 -5.87 -2.27 13.11
N LEU A 44 -5.68 -2.31 11.78
CA LEU A 44 -4.43 -1.92 11.13
C LEU A 44 -4.41 -0.42 10.78
N ILE A 45 -5.59 0.17 10.58
CA ILE A 45 -5.76 1.59 10.17
C ILE A 45 -5.28 2.55 11.26
N CYS A 46 -5.32 2.16 12.54
CA CYS A 46 -4.82 3.00 13.62
C CYS A 46 -3.32 3.33 13.52
N PHE A 47 -2.58 2.62 12.67
CA PHE A 47 -1.12 2.64 12.62
C PHE A 47 -0.54 3.06 11.28
N SER A 48 -1.21 2.71 10.17
CA SER A 48 -0.87 3.13 8.81
C SER A 48 -2.06 2.84 7.89
N THR A 49 -2.18 3.63 6.83
CA THR A 49 -3.20 3.53 5.79
C THR A 49 -2.96 2.33 4.85
N ALA A 50 -1.74 1.78 4.80
CA ALA A 50 -1.42 0.58 4.02
C ALA A 50 -0.34 -0.29 4.69
N TRP A 51 -0.40 -1.59 4.44
CA TRP A 51 0.49 -2.58 5.04
C TRP A 51 0.84 -3.69 4.05
N ALA A 52 2.12 -3.95 3.85
CA ALA A 52 2.68 -5.15 3.25
C ALA A 52 3.41 -5.99 4.29
N LEU A 53 2.92 -7.20 4.54
CA LEU A 53 3.53 -8.16 5.47
C LEU A 53 3.44 -9.58 4.93
N ARG A 54 4.15 -10.52 5.56
CA ARG A 54 3.86 -11.94 5.40
C ARG A 54 2.48 -12.26 5.96
N ILE A 55 1.81 -13.26 5.40
CA ILE A 55 0.44 -13.58 5.81
C ILE A 55 0.39 -13.99 7.29
N GLU A 56 1.39 -14.73 7.78
CA GLU A 56 1.46 -15.14 9.20
C GLU A 56 1.76 -13.96 10.14
N GLU A 57 2.27 -12.83 9.63
CA GLU A 57 2.41 -11.60 10.41
C GLU A 57 1.04 -10.93 10.58
N PHE A 58 0.20 -10.90 9.53
CA PHE A 58 -1.19 -10.45 9.66
C PHE A 58 -1.99 -11.32 10.63
N GLU A 59 -1.89 -12.65 10.53
CA GLU A 59 -2.61 -13.56 11.44
C GLU A 59 -2.26 -13.31 12.91
N ARG A 60 -0.98 -13.02 13.18
CA ARG A 60 -0.50 -12.68 14.53
C ARG A 60 -1.03 -11.34 15.03
N ILE A 61 -1.09 -10.32 14.17
CA ILE A 61 -1.56 -8.98 14.54
C ILE A 61 -3.08 -8.99 14.74
N LEU A 62 -3.81 -9.63 13.84
CA LEU A 62 -5.28 -9.66 13.84
C LEU A 62 -5.85 -10.68 14.84
N GLY A 63 -5.10 -11.74 15.16
CA GLY A 63 -5.57 -12.86 15.98
C GLY A 63 -6.48 -13.85 15.23
N PHE A 64 -6.63 -13.69 13.92
CA PHE A 64 -7.41 -14.57 13.05
C PHE A 64 -6.86 -14.56 11.62
N LYS A 65 -7.28 -15.55 10.82
CA LYS A 65 -6.88 -15.64 9.41
C LYS A 65 -7.50 -14.52 8.57
N PRO A 66 -6.72 -13.71 7.86
CA PRO A 66 -7.28 -12.64 7.05
C PRO A 66 -8.11 -13.18 5.88
N GLU A 67 -9.17 -12.45 5.54
CA GLU A 67 -10.03 -12.67 4.40
C GLU A 67 -9.43 -12.00 3.17
N TYR A 68 -9.43 -12.73 2.06
CA TYR A 68 -8.89 -12.25 0.80
C TYR A 68 -9.93 -11.51 -0.03
N VAL A 69 -9.52 -10.37 -0.59
CA VAL A 69 -10.19 -9.75 -1.75
C VAL A 69 -9.61 -10.36 -3.03
N TYR A 70 -8.28 -10.54 -3.07
CA TYR A 70 -7.58 -11.29 -4.12
C TYR A 70 -6.56 -12.25 -3.51
N LYS A 71 -6.50 -13.45 -4.09
CA LYS A 71 -5.64 -14.52 -3.59
C LYS A 71 -4.60 -14.90 -4.64
N SER A 72 -3.33 -14.72 -4.31
CA SER A 72 -2.20 -15.18 -5.13
C SER A 72 -1.97 -16.69 -5.02
N LEU A 73 -1.15 -17.25 -5.91
CA LEU A 73 -0.85 -18.69 -5.94
C LEU A 73 0.02 -19.13 -4.76
N SER A 74 1.01 -18.32 -4.38
CA SER A 74 1.99 -18.68 -3.35
C SER A 74 1.61 -18.20 -1.95
N GLU A 75 0.70 -17.22 -1.81
CA GLU A 75 0.25 -16.71 -0.51
C GLU A 75 1.40 -16.30 0.45
N LYS A 76 2.53 -15.82 -0.07
CA LYS A 76 3.70 -15.49 0.78
C LYS A 76 3.51 -14.16 1.50
N TYR A 77 3.08 -13.15 0.74
CA TYR A 77 2.82 -11.79 1.23
C TYR A 77 1.37 -11.41 0.99
N ALA A 78 0.89 -10.49 1.80
CA ALA A 78 -0.38 -9.82 1.59
C ALA A 78 -0.21 -8.30 1.71
N ILE A 79 -1.10 -7.59 1.02
CA ILE A 79 -1.28 -6.16 1.17
C ILE A 79 -2.67 -5.90 1.76
N SER A 80 -2.76 -5.01 2.76
CA SER A 80 -3.99 -4.42 3.26
C SER A 80 -3.91 -2.91 3.06
N VAL A 81 -4.84 -2.31 2.32
CA VAL A 81 -4.89 -0.86 2.09
C VAL A 81 -6.29 -0.33 2.42
N GLN A 82 -6.33 0.79 3.13
CA GLN A 82 -7.57 1.56 3.30
C GLN A 82 -7.89 2.28 1.99
N TYR A 83 -8.88 1.77 1.26
CA TYR A 83 -9.35 2.45 0.04
C TYR A 83 -9.86 3.87 0.37
N ARG A 84 -9.35 4.86 -0.37
CA ARG A 84 -9.83 6.23 -0.35
C ARG A 84 -10.55 6.49 -1.68
N VAL A 85 -11.52 7.41 -1.68
CA VAL A 85 -12.24 7.80 -2.91
C VAL A 85 -11.28 8.40 -3.95
N ASP A 86 -10.12 8.88 -3.48
CA ASP A 86 -9.00 9.25 -4.32
C ASP A 86 -8.23 8.00 -4.79
N ASP A 87 -8.46 7.62 -6.04
CA ASP A 87 -7.82 6.47 -6.67
C ASP A 87 -6.32 6.70 -6.91
N VAL A 88 -5.87 7.96 -7.10
CA VAL A 88 -4.45 8.30 -7.32
C VAL A 88 -3.66 8.05 -6.05
N LEU A 89 -4.16 8.56 -4.92
CA LEU A 89 -3.57 8.29 -3.60
C LEU A 89 -3.54 6.78 -3.33
N THR A 90 -4.68 6.09 -3.51
CA THR A 90 -4.74 4.65 -3.27
C THR A 90 -3.79 3.87 -4.17
N THR A 91 -3.60 4.31 -5.43
CA THR A 91 -2.63 3.70 -6.36
C THR A 91 -1.20 3.86 -5.85
N GLY A 92 -0.81 5.06 -5.42
CA GLY A 92 0.53 5.33 -4.87
C GLY A 92 0.82 4.48 -3.63
N MET A 93 -0.16 4.36 -2.75
CA MET A 93 -0.10 3.50 -1.56
C MET A 93 0.10 2.02 -1.90
N VAL A 94 -0.69 1.49 -2.83
CA VAL A 94 -0.57 0.09 -3.25
C VAL A 94 0.79 -0.15 -3.93
N ALA A 95 1.23 0.76 -4.80
CA ALA A 95 2.51 0.65 -5.49
C ALA A 95 3.70 0.69 -4.52
N HIS A 96 3.65 1.54 -3.50
CA HIS A 96 4.64 1.59 -2.43
C HIS A 96 4.73 0.26 -1.67
N GLU A 97 3.59 -0.34 -1.32
CA GLU A 97 3.57 -1.62 -0.62
C GLU A 97 4.09 -2.77 -1.49
N PHE A 98 3.84 -2.77 -2.81
CA PHE A 98 4.51 -3.68 -3.74
C PHE A 98 6.02 -3.44 -3.82
N ALA A 99 6.47 -2.18 -3.87
CA ALA A 99 7.89 -1.83 -3.87
C ALA A 99 8.59 -2.30 -2.60
N LYS A 100 7.95 -2.18 -1.44
CA LYS A 100 8.44 -2.71 -0.15
C LYS A 100 8.61 -4.23 -0.17
N ILE A 101 7.66 -4.96 -0.74
CA ILE A 101 7.78 -6.42 -0.87
C ILE A 101 8.95 -6.78 -1.79
N LEU A 102 9.07 -6.10 -2.94
CA LEU A 102 10.17 -6.35 -3.87
C LEU A 102 11.52 -6.03 -3.24
N ALA A 103 11.63 -4.90 -2.54
CA ALA A 103 12.82 -4.52 -1.79
C ALA A 103 13.16 -5.58 -0.72
N ARG A 104 12.16 -6.06 0.03
CA ARG A 104 12.33 -7.09 1.07
C ARG A 104 12.83 -8.42 0.50
N GLU A 105 12.36 -8.83 -0.68
CA GLU A 105 12.88 -10.03 -1.37
C GLU A 105 14.35 -9.88 -1.80
N ASN A 106 14.88 -8.66 -1.80
CA ASN A 106 16.29 -8.33 -2.09
C ASN A 106 17.06 -7.81 -0.86
N ASP A 107 16.53 -8.02 0.36
CA ASP A 107 17.12 -7.56 1.62
C ASP A 107 17.36 -6.03 1.71
N ILE A 108 16.54 -5.24 1.01
CA ILE A 108 16.55 -3.77 1.02
C ILE A 108 15.47 -3.26 1.97
N PHE A 109 15.86 -2.38 2.89
CA PHE A 109 14.97 -1.75 3.89
C PHE A 109 15.05 -0.21 3.89
N ASP A 110 15.81 0.36 2.95
CA ASP A 110 16.00 1.80 2.80
C ASP A 110 14.83 2.42 2.02
N ASN A 111 14.18 3.43 2.59
CA ASN A 111 13.00 4.05 1.99
C ASN A 111 13.30 4.79 0.69
N SER A 112 14.48 5.40 0.53
CA SER A 112 14.86 6.08 -0.71
C SER A 112 15.02 5.09 -1.86
N LEU A 113 15.58 3.90 -1.59
CA LEU A 113 15.65 2.82 -2.58
C LEU A 113 14.26 2.23 -2.91
N ILE A 114 13.38 2.11 -1.92
CA ILE A 114 11.99 1.68 -2.12
C ILE A 114 11.23 2.69 -3.00
N ASP A 115 11.35 3.97 -2.72
CA ASP A 115 10.75 5.05 -3.49
C ASP A 115 11.26 5.03 -4.94
N LYS A 116 12.56 4.80 -5.12
CA LYS A 116 13.18 4.63 -6.44
C LYS A 116 12.58 3.44 -7.20
N ILE A 117 12.38 2.29 -6.54
CA ILE A 117 11.70 1.14 -7.17
C ILE A 117 10.30 1.56 -7.65
N CYS A 118 9.55 2.29 -6.82
CA CYS A 118 8.21 2.76 -7.19
C CYS A 118 8.24 3.65 -8.45
N VAL A 119 9.21 4.58 -8.53
CA VAL A 119 9.44 5.43 -9.72
C VAL A 119 9.80 4.59 -10.95
N GLU A 120 10.73 3.64 -10.82
CA GLU A 120 11.15 2.75 -11.92
C GLU A 120 10.00 1.86 -12.43
N LYS A 121 9.02 1.56 -11.57
CA LYS A 121 7.78 0.85 -11.92
C LYS A 121 6.68 1.74 -12.48
N GLY A 122 6.91 3.06 -12.58
CA GLY A 122 6.00 4.00 -13.22
C GLY A 122 4.96 4.62 -12.29
N PHE A 123 5.11 4.52 -10.97
CA PHE A 123 4.16 5.05 -9.98
C PHE A 123 4.73 6.18 -9.12
N GLY A 124 5.75 6.87 -9.62
CA GLY A 124 6.43 7.91 -8.87
C GLY A 124 5.54 9.12 -8.58
N GLU A 125 4.69 9.52 -9.52
CA GLU A 125 3.75 10.64 -9.35
C GLU A 125 2.68 10.32 -8.31
N GLU A 126 2.10 9.12 -8.38
CA GLU A 126 1.10 8.66 -7.43
C GLU A 126 1.68 8.52 -6.02
N LEU A 127 2.93 8.05 -5.91
CA LEU A 127 3.64 8.00 -4.63
C LEU A 127 3.93 9.40 -4.09
N LEU A 128 4.41 10.32 -4.93
CA LEU A 128 4.65 11.71 -4.53
C LEU A 128 3.35 12.34 -4.01
N TYR A 129 2.26 12.20 -4.76
CA TYR A 129 0.94 12.69 -4.35
C TYR A 129 0.48 12.08 -3.03
N ALA A 130 0.67 10.77 -2.84
CA ALA A 130 0.31 10.09 -1.60
C ALA A 130 1.11 10.66 -0.40
N LEU A 131 2.41 10.89 -0.54
CA LEU A 131 3.25 11.44 0.53
C LEU A 131 2.98 12.91 0.82
N GLU A 132 2.60 13.71 -0.18
CA GLU A 132 2.23 15.11 -0.01
C GLU A 132 0.82 15.29 0.60
N ASP A 133 -0.06 14.30 0.48
CA ASP A 133 -1.41 14.37 1.05
C ASP A 133 -1.37 14.26 2.59
N ASP A 134 -2.01 15.24 3.25
CA ASP A 134 -2.14 15.35 4.71
C ASP A 134 -2.75 14.09 5.36
N ALA A 135 -3.39 13.18 4.62
CA ALA A 135 -3.96 11.96 5.19
C ALA A 135 -2.92 10.92 5.62
N ILE A 136 -1.70 10.93 5.05
CA ILE A 136 -0.58 10.14 5.59
C ILE A 136 -0.08 10.79 6.90
N SER A 137 -0.16 12.12 7.02
CA SER A 137 0.27 12.87 8.22
C SER A 137 -0.60 12.59 9.47
N ASP A 138 -1.89 12.35 9.29
CA ASP A 138 -2.86 12.21 10.38
C ASP A 138 -2.99 10.79 11.02
N VAL A 139 -2.32 9.75 10.49
CA VAL A 139 -2.42 8.37 11.04
C VAL A 139 -1.23 8.04 11.95
N LEU A 140 -1.54 7.65 13.19
CA LEU A 140 -0.67 7.66 14.37
C LEU A 140 0.34 6.50 14.49
N GLU A 141 1.44 6.82 15.19
CA GLU A 141 2.42 5.99 15.90
C GLU A 141 3.41 5.07 15.15
N ARG A 142 3.05 4.34 14.08
CA ARG A 142 4.10 3.60 13.33
C ARG A 142 4.92 4.52 12.42
N ASP A 143 4.27 5.57 11.95
CA ASP A 143 4.90 6.63 11.19
C ASP A 143 5.86 7.47 12.03
N LEU A 144 5.96 7.38 13.36
CA LEU A 144 6.96 8.19 14.11
C LEU A 144 8.42 7.88 13.73
N ILE A 145 8.71 6.68 13.22
CA ILE A 145 10.05 6.31 12.74
C ILE A 145 10.22 6.65 11.24
N GLU A 146 9.13 6.67 10.45
CA GLU A 146 9.13 7.07 9.02
C GLU A 146 8.89 8.60 8.81
N ARG A 147 8.37 9.32 9.83
CA ARG A 147 8.06 10.76 9.85
C ARG A 147 9.30 11.63 9.94
N LEU A 148 10.38 11.10 10.48
CA LEU A 148 11.64 11.85 10.60
C LEU A 148 12.28 12.16 9.24
N ASP A 149 11.73 11.60 8.15
CA ASP A 149 12.30 11.69 6.80
C ASP A 149 11.23 11.94 5.71
N ILE A 150 9.98 12.27 6.03
CA ILE A 150 8.95 12.43 4.98
C ILE A 150 9.26 13.61 4.04
N ASP A 151 9.74 14.73 4.60
CA ASP A 151 10.15 15.90 3.81
C ASP A 151 11.35 15.59 2.90
N GLU A 152 12.33 14.81 3.38
CA GLU A 152 13.48 14.43 2.59
C GLU A 152 13.11 13.35 1.55
N ARG A 153 12.22 12.40 1.86
CA ARG A 153 11.62 11.48 0.87
C ARG A 153 10.88 12.24 -0.24
N ILE A 154 10.00 13.18 0.10
CA ILE A 154 9.29 14.04 -0.88
C ILE A 154 10.31 14.80 -1.73
N THR A 155 11.32 15.40 -1.10
CA THR A 155 12.38 16.13 -1.80
C THR A 155 13.16 15.22 -2.76
N ASN A 156 13.48 14.00 -2.35
CA ASN A 156 14.20 13.03 -3.16
C ASN A 156 13.34 12.50 -4.31
N LEU A 157 12.06 12.22 -4.07
CA LEU A 157 11.10 11.84 -5.10
C LEU A 157 10.93 12.93 -6.16
N LYS A 158 10.77 14.19 -5.75
CA LYS A 158 10.75 15.34 -6.68
C LYS A 158 12.00 15.40 -7.55
N LYS A 159 13.18 15.14 -6.98
CA LYS A 159 14.42 15.06 -7.76
C LYS A 159 14.42 13.89 -8.74
N LEU A 160 13.97 12.70 -8.33
CA LEU A 160 13.88 11.51 -9.18
C LEU A 160 12.92 11.72 -10.36
N LEU A 161 11.83 12.45 -10.13
CA LEU A 161 10.83 12.82 -11.14
C LEU A 161 11.25 14.03 -12.00
N GLY A 162 12.32 14.74 -11.62
CA GLY A 162 12.80 15.93 -12.34
C GLY A 162 11.99 17.19 -12.06
N HIS A 163 11.27 17.27 -10.93
CA HIS A 163 10.40 18.38 -10.54
C HIS A 163 11.15 19.60 -9.98
N VAL A 164 12.40 19.41 -9.53
CA VAL A 164 13.34 20.43 -8.98
C VAL A 164 12.69 21.51 -8.10
#